data_AF-A0A9D1EAU9-F1
#
_entry.id   AF-A0A9D1EAU9-F1
#
_cell.length_a   1.000
_cell.length_b   1.000
_cell.length_c   1.000
_cell.angle_alpha   90.00
_cell.angle_beta   90.00
_cell.angle_gamma   90.00
#
_symmetry.space_group_name_H-M   'P 1'
#
loop_
_entity.id
_entity.type
_entity.pdbx_description
1 polymer ?
#
loop_
_entity_poly.entity_id
_entity_poly.type
_entity_poly.pdbx_seq_one_letter_code
_entity_poly.pdbx_strand_id
1 'polypeptide(L)'
;GTKDPQKEKMEDRIACEKEGTITKVERKKEKKNPPLLYNLAELQNDCSRFFKISPDETLAVVQELYEKKLVTYPRTDARVLSTAVAKEIRKNISGLTGIPGVRPFAEEILEKESYKNIAKTRYVNDKQITDHYAIIPTGQGLGALKGMNSRGVHVYETIVRRFLAIFYPPAVYEKINLTVCLTGEYLFASEKYLKEPGYLDAMEYSFRKKRQQDNGGAQEETSQEEEQEIGTDTADILAKCKKGDPVLFGHLAIREGETSPPKRYNSGSMILAMENAGQLIEDEELRSQIKGSGIGTSATRAEILKKLVNNKYLALNKKTQVITPTLRGEMIYDIVDQSIKSLLNPELTASWEKGLTYVAEGTITSDEYMQKLEDFIRRRTDRVLSLRNQYALADRYRAVEPYYRKKKK
;
A
#
# COMPACT_ATOMS: atom_id res chain seq x y z
N GLY A 1 -42.79 -5.50 -14.09
CA GLY A 1 -41.63 -5.91 -13.28
C GLY A 1 -42.15 -6.31 -11.94
N THR A 2 -42.08 -7.60 -11.60
CA THR A 2 -42.44 -8.11 -10.29
C THR A 2 -41.44 -7.56 -9.27
N LYS A 3 -41.91 -6.72 -8.34
CA LYS A 3 -41.13 -6.29 -7.19
C LYS A 3 -40.78 -7.51 -6.34
N ASP A 4 -39.60 -7.51 -5.74
CA ASP A 4 -39.15 -8.57 -4.84
C ASP A 4 -40.10 -8.65 -3.62
N PRO A 5 -40.79 -9.79 -3.40
CA PRO A 5 -41.72 -9.95 -2.28
C PRO A 5 -41.09 -9.78 -0.90
N GLN A 6 -39.76 -9.95 -0.78
CA GLN A 6 -39.03 -9.71 0.46
C GLN A 6 -38.85 -8.21 0.73
N LYS A 7 -38.67 -7.40 -0.32
CA LYS A 7 -38.55 -5.94 -0.23
C LYS A 7 -39.86 -5.33 0.27
N GLU A 8 -40.99 -5.74 -0.31
CA GLU A 8 -42.33 -5.21 0.02
C GLU A 8 -42.73 -5.52 1.47
N LYS A 9 -42.48 -6.75 1.96
CA LYS A 9 -42.69 -7.12 3.37
C LYS A 9 -41.83 -6.33 4.36
N MET A 10 -40.62 -5.94 3.94
CA MET A 10 -39.72 -5.13 4.76
C MET A 10 -40.17 -3.66 4.79
N GLU A 11 -40.66 -3.12 3.65
CA GLU A 11 -41.22 -1.77 3.53
C GLU A 11 -42.42 -1.58 4.48
N ASP A 12 -43.35 -2.52 4.50
CA ASP A 12 -44.54 -2.46 5.36
C ASP A 12 -44.22 -2.53 6.86
N ARG A 13 -43.24 -3.37 7.25
CA ARG A 13 -42.82 -3.52 8.66
C ARG A 13 -42.05 -2.31 9.19
N ILE A 14 -41.35 -1.62 8.30
CA ILE A 14 -40.55 -0.42 8.61
C ILE A 14 -41.44 0.84 8.73
N ALA A 15 -42.58 0.88 8.03
CA ALA A 15 -43.45 2.07 7.98
C ALA A 15 -44.23 2.35 9.28
N CYS A 16 -44.49 1.32 10.10
CA CYS A 16 -45.43 1.42 11.24
C CYS A 16 -44.79 1.69 12.60
N GLU A 17 -43.52 1.34 12.84
CA GLU A 17 -42.87 1.54 14.14
C GLU A 17 -41.51 2.23 14.00
N LYS A 18 -41.28 3.25 14.83
CA LYS A 18 -40.05 4.06 14.83
C LYS A 18 -39.23 3.90 16.10
N GLU A 19 -39.67 3.08 17.05
CA GLU A 19 -38.98 2.91 18.33
C GLU A 19 -38.37 1.52 18.41
N GLY A 20 -37.05 1.47 18.54
CA GLY A 20 -36.31 0.24 18.82
C GLY A 20 -35.61 0.30 20.16
N THR A 21 -35.04 -0.83 20.58
CA THR A 21 -34.29 -0.95 21.83
C THR A 21 -32.90 -1.46 21.56
N ILE A 22 -31.89 -0.82 22.16
CA ILE A 22 -30.52 -1.32 22.09
C ILE A 22 -30.44 -2.67 22.82
N THR A 23 -30.14 -3.75 22.10
CA THR A 23 -30.00 -5.10 22.67
C THR A 23 -28.56 -5.46 22.98
N LYS A 24 -27.61 -4.83 22.28
CA LYS A 24 -26.17 -5.05 22.47
C LYS A 24 -25.37 -3.78 22.21
N VAL A 25 -24.38 -3.54 23.05
CA VAL A 25 -23.33 -2.52 22.88
C VAL A 25 -21.99 -3.20 23.10
N GLU A 26 -21.13 -3.21 22.09
CA GLU A 26 -19.75 -3.71 22.21
C GLU A 26 -18.78 -2.57 21.95
N ARG A 27 -17.78 -2.45 22.83
CA ARG A 27 -16.71 -1.46 22.72
C ARG A 27 -15.38 -2.19 22.67
N LYS A 28 -14.60 -1.95 21.62
CA LYS A 28 -13.29 -2.56 21.43
C LYS A 28 -12.25 -1.49 21.17
N LYS A 29 -11.18 -1.49 21.96
CA LYS A 29 -10.00 -0.67 21.66
C LYS A 29 -9.12 -1.41 20.65
N GLU A 30 -8.77 -0.73 19.58
CA GLU A 30 -7.85 -1.20 18.54
C GLU A 30 -6.60 -0.33 18.54
N LYS A 31 -5.44 -0.95 18.76
CA LYS A 31 -4.14 -0.26 18.70
C LYS A 31 -3.54 -0.41 17.32
N LYS A 32 -3.29 0.70 16.64
CA LYS A 32 -2.58 0.75 15.36
C LYS A 32 -1.15 1.22 15.63
N ASN A 33 -0.19 0.32 15.50
CA ASN A 33 1.22 0.68 15.64
C ASN A 33 1.65 1.61 14.49
N PRO A 34 2.71 2.43 14.70
CA PRO A 34 3.37 3.12 13.59
C PRO A 34 3.71 2.14 12.46
N PRO A 35 3.60 2.56 11.18
CA PRO A 35 4.07 1.75 10.07
C PRO A 35 5.57 1.47 10.20
N LEU A 36 6.03 0.36 9.65
CA LEU A 36 7.47 0.10 9.53
C LEU A 36 8.14 1.21 8.70
N LEU A 37 9.46 1.31 8.83
CA LEU A 37 10.27 2.26 8.09
C LEU A 37 10.18 2.01 6.58
N TYR A 38 10.59 3.00 5.79
CA TYR A 38 10.54 2.89 4.34
C TYR A 38 11.59 1.91 3.81
N ASN A 39 11.14 0.98 2.99
CA ASN A 39 11.94 0.48 1.89
C ASN A 39 11.68 1.35 0.64
N LEU A 40 12.32 1.06 -0.49
CA LEU A 40 12.14 1.87 -1.70
C LEU A 40 10.72 1.81 -2.26
N ALA A 41 10.10 0.62 -2.26
CA ALA A 41 8.77 0.41 -2.84
C ALA A 41 7.67 1.17 -2.10
N GLU A 42 7.69 1.14 -0.76
CA GLU A 42 6.75 1.89 0.08
C GLU A 42 6.90 3.40 -0.11
N LEU A 43 8.16 3.88 -0.22
CA LEU A 43 8.42 5.29 -0.49
C LEU A 43 7.93 5.69 -1.89
N GLN A 44 8.19 4.89 -2.91
CA GLN A 44 7.68 5.09 -4.27
C GLN A 44 6.15 5.13 -4.33
N ASN A 45 5.48 4.26 -3.59
CA ASN A 45 4.02 4.27 -3.49
C ASN A 45 3.50 5.55 -2.83
N ASP A 46 4.06 5.94 -1.69
CA ASP A 46 3.65 7.16 -0.99
C ASP A 46 3.97 8.43 -1.81
N CYS A 47 5.10 8.48 -2.51
CA CYS A 47 5.44 9.57 -3.41
C CYS A 47 4.54 9.66 -4.64
N SER A 48 4.16 8.52 -5.25
CA SER A 48 3.13 8.49 -6.31
C SER A 48 1.81 9.05 -5.81
N ARG A 49 1.41 8.69 -4.58
CA ARG A 49 0.16 9.15 -3.98
C ARG A 49 0.19 10.65 -3.65
N PHE A 50 1.24 11.13 -2.98
CA PHE A 50 1.34 12.50 -2.45
C PHE A 50 1.79 13.52 -3.49
N PHE A 51 2.73 13.15 -4.35
CA PHE A 51 3.41 14.10 -5.24
C PHE A 51 3.15 13.82 -6.72
N LYS A 52 2.38 12.78 -7.04
CA LYS A 52 2.05 12.35 -8.41
C LYS A 52 3.29 12.15 -9.28
N ILE A 53 4.39 11.71 -8.67
CA ILE A 53 5.63 11.37 -9.37
C ILE A 53 5.75 9.88 -9.62
N SER A 54 6.46 9.54 -10.68
CA SER A 54 6.77 8.16 -11.03
C SER A 54 7.75 7.50 -10.04
N PRO A 55 7.82 6.16 -10.00
CA PRO A 55 8.80 5.45 -9.21
C PRO A 55 10.26 5.79 -9.57
N ASP A 56 10.57 6.03 -10.84
CA ASP A 56 11.91 6.42 -11.28
C ASP A 56 12.26 7.86 -10.86
N GLU A 57 11.31 8.79 -10.93
CA GLU A 57 11.49 10.14 -10.36
C GLU A 57 11.69 10.09 -8.84
N THR A 58 10.94 9.24 -8.13
CA THR A 58 11.11 9.07 -6.69
C THR A 58 12.51 8.54 -6.37
N LEU A 59 12.97 7.52 -7.11
CA LEU A 59 14.32 6.97 -6.96
C LEU A 59 15.38 8.05 -7.21
N ALA A 60 15.23 8.87 -8.25
CA ALA A 60 16.16 9.97 -8.53
C ALA A 60 16.23 10.98 -7.38
N VAL A 61 15.08 11.37 -6.82
CA VAL A 61 15.03 12.30 -5.67
C VAL A 61 15.69 11.70 -4.43
N VAL A 62 15.36 10.46 -4.06
CA VAL A 62 15.95 9.85 -2.86
C VAL A 62 17.44 9.53 -3.03
N GLN A 63 17.88 9.25 -4.27
CA GLN A 63 19.29 9.12 -4.61
C GLN A 63 20.04 10.44 -4.39
N GLU A 64 19.46 11.58 -4.82
CA GLU A 64 20.01 12.92 -4.54
C GLU A 64 20.10 13.19 -3.02
N LEU A 65 19.06 12.80 -2.25
CA LEU A 65 19.08 12.90 -0.78
C LEU A 65 20.22 12.08 -0.16
N TYR A 66 20.43 10.86 -0.66
CA TYR A 66 21.49 9.97 -0.20
C TYR A 66 22.88 10.53 -0.49
N GLU A 67 23.11 11.02 -1.71
CA GLU A 67 24.39 11.64 -2.12
C GLU A 67 24.71 12.91 -1.31
N LYS A 68 23.66 13.65 -0.91
CA LYS A 68 23.75 14.79 0.02
C LYS A 68 23.87 14.37 1.50
N LYS A 69 23.97 13.06 1.78
CA LYS A 69 24.08 12.46 3.12
C LYS A 69 22.87 12.72 4.03
N LEU A 70 21.70 13.03 3.47
CA LEU A 70 20.48 13.30 4.25
C LEU A 70 19.77 12.02 4.69
N VAL A 71 19.83 10.97 3.85
CA VAL A 71 19.19 9.67 4.12
C VAL A 71 20.18 8.53 3.93
N THR A 72 19.82 7.35 4.44
CA THR A 72 20.57 6.10 4.23
C THR A 72 20.36 5.55 2.82
N TYR A 73 21.10 4.49 2.47
CA TYR A 73 21.10 3.95 1.11
C TYR A 73 19.68 3.59 0.64
N PRO A 74 19.22 4.12 -0.53
CA PRO A 74 17.80 4.10 -0.86
C PRO A 74 17.33 2.83 -1.56
N ARG A 75 18.23 1.99 -2.08
CA ARG A 75 17.86 0.75 -2.80
C ARG A 75 17.88 -0.42 -1.83
N THR A 76 16.90 -0.42 -0.94
CA THR A 76 16.71 -1.47 0.07
C THR A 76 15.28 -1.98 -0.01
N ASP A 77 15.12 -3.28 0.22
CA ASP A 77 13.83 -3.95 0.43
C ASP A 77 13.48 -4.04 1.93
N ALA A 78 14.43 -3.77 2.84
CA ALA A 78 14.25 -3.85 4.29
C ALA A 78 13.46 -2.66 4.85
N ARG A 79 12.60 -2.95 5.83
CA ARG A 79 11.74 -1.97 6.53
C ARG A 79 12.06 -1.81 8.02
N VAL A 80 13.21 -2.33 8.43
CA VAL A 80 13.70 -2.36 9.81
C VAL A 80 15.13 -1.82 9.90
N LEU A 81 15.57 -1.50 11.11
CA LEU A 81 16.93 -1.15 11.46
C LEU A 81 17.72 -2.39 11.89
N SER A 82 19.05 -2.32 11.79
CA SER A 82 19.94 -3.30 12.43
C SER A 82 20.12 -2.98 13.91
N THR A 83 20.51 -3.99 14.69
CA THR A 83 20.83 -3.82 16.11
C THR A 83 21.99 -2.84 16.31
N ALA A 84 22.95 -2.81 15.38
CA ALA A 84 24.08 -1.87 15.43
C ALA A 84 23.62 -0.42 15.25
N VAL A 85 22.76 -0.14 14.26
CA VAL A 85 22.20 1.20 14.02
C VAL A 85 21.32 1.65 15.18
N ALA A 86 20.54 0.75 15.76
CA ALA A 86 19.71 1.04 16.94
C ALA A 86 20.51 1.59 18.13
N LYS A 87 21.76 1.14 18.33
CA LYS A 87 22.64 1.62 19.41
C LYS A 87 23.09 3.07 19.21
N GLU A 88 23.20 3.53 17.96
CA GLU A 88 23.67 4.87 17.63
C GLU A 88 22.56 5.84 17.19
N ILE A 89 21.31 5.39 17.18
CA ILE A 89 20.16 6.09 16.57
C ILE A 89 19.92 7.49 17.13
N ARG A 90 20.40 7.76 18.35
CA ARG A 90 20.35 9.07 19.00
C ARG A 90 20.96 10.14 18.11
N LYS A 91 22.08 9.85 17.40
CA LYS A 91 22.75 10.81 16.51
C LYS A 91 21.82 11.28 15.39
N ASN A 92 21.07 10.35 14.80
CA ASN A 92 20.09 10.66 13.75
C ASN A 92 19.01 11.59 14.27
N ILE A 93 18.43 11.28 15.45
CA ILE A 93 17.36 12.08 16.07
C ILE A 93 17.88 13.47 16.46
N SER A 94 19.07 13.56 17.07
CA SER A 94 19.69 14.82 17.47
C SER A 94 19.86 15.79 16.31
N GLY A 95 20.20 15.29 15.11
CA GLY A 95 20.27 16.13 13.92
C GLY A 95 18.92 16.76 13.55
N LEU A 96 17.82 16.02 13.71
CA LEU A 96 16.49 16.45 13.29
C LEU A 96 15.92 17.62 14.10
N THR A 97 16.48 17.91 15.29
CA THR A 97 16.15 19.14 16.04
C THR A 97 16.48 20.41 15.24
N GLY A 98 17.38 20.32 14.25
CA GLY A 98 17.68 21.41 13.32
C GLY A 98 16.56 21.76 12.35
N ILE A 99 15.49 20.96 12.25
CA ILE A 99 14.41 21.14 11.27
C ILE A 99 13.14 21.67 11.98
N PRO A 100 12.72 22.94 11.75
CA PRO A 100 11.64 23.55 12.52
C PRO A 100 10.33 22.76 12.57
N GLY A 101 9.89 22.19 11.44
CA GLY A 101 8.60 21.48 11.35
C GLY A 101 8.54 20.12 12.05
N VAL A 102 9.69 19.56 12.47
CA VAL A 102 9.76 18.28 13.20
C VAL A 102 10.54 18.36 14.51
N ARG A 103 11.13 19.53 14.81
CA ARG A 103 11.93 19.79 16.00
C ARG A 103 11.22 19.38 17.29
N PRO A 104 9.96 19.76 17.55
CA PRO A 104 9.29 19.41 18.81
C PRO A 104 9.25 17.90 19.04
N PHE A 105 9.02 17.11 17.98
CA PHE A 105 8.97 15.65 18.09
C PHE A 105 10.35 15.06 18.35
N ALA A 106 11.39 15.58 17.70
CA ALA A 106 12.76 15.13 17.92
C ALA A 106 13.25 15.46 19.33
N GLU A 107 12.93 16.65 19.85
CA GLU A 107 13.27 17.08 21.21
C GLU A 107 12.57 16.21 22.26
N GLU A 108 11.27 15.95 22.09
CA GLU A 108 10.50 15.08 22.99
C GLU A 108 11.09 13.66 23.05
N ILE A 109 11.49 13.07 21.92
CA ILE A 109 12.12 11.75 21.88
C ILE A 109 13.44 11.74 22.67
N LEU A 110 14.23 12.83 22.56
CA LEU A 110 15.50 12.96 23.27
C LEU A 110 15.29 13.15 24.77
N GLU A 111 14.33 13.98 25.16
CA GLU A 111 13.97 14.26 26.56
C GLU A 111 13.41 13.02 27.26
N LYS A 112 12.48 12.31 26.63
CA LYS A 112 11.89 11.07 27.16
C LYS A 112 12.81 9.85 27.00
N GLU A 113 13.94 10.01 26.33
CA GLU A 113 14.90 8.95 26.00
C GLU A 113 14.26 7.72 25.34
N SER A 114 13.16 7.89 24.60
CA SER A 114 12.37 6.77 24.05
C SER A 114 13.17 5.94 23.04
N TYR A 115 14.19 6.54 22.43
CA TYR A 115 15.15 5.86 21.57
C TYR A 115 15.92 4.73 22.26
N LYS A 116 16.12 4.76 23.59
CA LYS A 116 16.85 3.70 24.32
C LYS A 116 16.19 2.34 24.22
N ASN A 117 14.86 2.30 24.01
CA ASN A 117 14.09 1.07 23.93
C ASN A 117 13.94 0.54 22.50
N ILE A 118 14.39 1.27 21.47
CA ILE A 118 14.10 0.92 20.07
C ILE A 118 14.58 -0.48 19.68
N ALA A 119 15.72 -0.93 20.24
CA ALA A 119 16.30 -2.25 19.98
C ALA A 119 15.38 -3.42 20.37
N LYS A 120 14.40 -3.21 21.25
CA LYS A 120 13.44 -4.22 21.71
C LYS A 120 12.11 -4.17 20.96
N THR A 121 11.98 -3.26 20.00
CA THR A 121 10.73 -3.05 19.24
C THR A 121 10.74 -3.84 17.94
N ARG A 122 9.57 -3.92 17.29
CA ARG A 122 9.41 -4.52 15.96
C ARG A 122 10.20 -3.84 14.83
N TYR A 123 10.77 -2.66 15.09
CA TYR A 123 11.47 -1.87 14.08
C TYR A 123 12.96 -2.22 13.98
N VAL A 124 13.46 -3.13 14.82
CA VAL A 124 14.84 -3.61 14.80
C VAL A 124 14.81 -5.13 14.62
N ASN A 125 15.37 -5.62 13.52
CA ASN A 125 15.44 -7.06 13.24
C ASN A 125 16.51 -7.39 12.21
N ASP A 126 17.68 -7.83 12.66
CA ASP A 126 18.80 -8.18 11.76
C ASP A 126 18.45 -9.30 10.77
N LYS A 127 17.49 -10.19 11.10
CA LYS A 127 17.07 -11.28 10.20
C LYS A 127 16.24 -10.81 9.01
N GLN A 128 15.69 -9.60 9.05
CA GLN A 128 14.92 -9.00 7.95
C GLN A 128 15.76 -8.03 7.11
N ILE A 129 17.08 -8.03 7.31
CA ILE A 129 18.03 -7.21 6.57
C ILE A 129 18.81 -8.15 5.66
N THR A 130 18.80 -7.85 4.38
CA THR A 130 19.72 -8.46 3.41
C THR A 130 21.01 -7.64 3.43
N ASP A 131 21.20 -6.72 2.47
CA ASP A 131 22.42 -5.91 2.34
C ASP A 131 22.30 -4.57 3.07
N HIS A 132 21.10 -4.01 3.12
CA HIS A 132 20.85 -2.65 3.60
C HIS A 132 19.60 -2.60 4.47
N TYR A 133 19.68 -1.86 5.58
CA TYR A 133 18.51 -1.58 6.43
C TYR A 133 17.65 -0.47 5.82
N ALA A 134 16.52 -0.16 6.46
CA ALA A 134 15.53 0.79 5.96
C ALA A 134 16.08 2.21 5.66
N ILE A 135 15.37 2.92 4.79
CA ILE A 135 15.62 4.31 4.44
C ILE A 135 15.20 5.20 5.62
N ILE A 136 16.17 5.82 6.29
CA ILE A 136 15.99 6.72 7.43
C ILE A 136 16.80 8.01 7.23
N PRO A 137 16.45 9.12 7.91
CA PRO A 137 17.32 10.28 7.94
C PRO A 137 18.61 9.99 8.70
N THR A 138 19.72 10.56 8.26
CA THR A 138 21.03 10.44 8.94
C THR A 138 21.19 11.42 10.10
N GLY A 139 20.37 12.49 10.14
CA GLY A 139 20.57 13.64 11.01
C GLY A 139 21.72 14.57 10.57
N GLN A 140 22.32 14.32 9.41
CA GLN A 140 23.45 15.08 8.87
C GLN A 140 23.05 15.79 7.57
N GLY A 141 23.94 16.64 7.04
CA GLY A 141 23.76 17.22 5.69
C GLY A 141 22.63 18.25 5.57
N LEU A 142 22.00 18.67 6.67
CA LEU A 142 20.80 19.54 6.66
C LEU A 142 20.99 20.86 5.90
N GLY A 143 22.22 21.38 5.81
CA GLY A 143 22.52 22.56 5.00
C GLY A 143 22.17 22.39 3.52
N ALA A 144 22.20 21.15 3.00
CA ALA A 144 21.86 20.84 1.62
C ALA A 144 20.36 20.99 1.30
N LEU A 145 19.49 21.00 2.31
CA LEU A 145 18.04 21.19 2.13
C LEU A 145 17.71 22.56 1.52
N LYS A 146 18.52 23.59 1.80
CA LYS A 146 18.31 24.95 1.26
C LYS A 146 18.43 25.02 -0.27
N GLY A 147 19.24 24.13 -0.86
CA GLY A 147 19.48 24.06 -2.30
C GLY A 147 18.61 23.03 -3.03
N MET A 148 17.69 22.37 -2.34
CA MET A 148 16.78 21.39 -2.94
C MET A 148 15.48 22.04 -3.41
N ASN A 149 14.86 21.46 -4.43
CA ASN A 149 13.50 21.84 -4.82
C ASN A 149 12.48 21.42 -3.75
N SER A 150 11.30 22.05 -3.76
CA SER A 150 10.22 21.80 -2.80
C SER A 150 9.82 20.32 -2.75
N ARG A 151 9.78 19.67 -3.90
CA ARG A 151 9.46 18.24 -4.03
C ARG A 151 10.44 17.36 -3.26
N GLY A 152 11.74 17.60 -3.40
CA GLY A 152 12.78 16.87 -2.67
C GLY A 152 12.69 17.09 -1.16
N VAL A 153 12.40 18.33 -0.74
CA VAL A 153 12.19 18.65 0.68
C VAL A 153 10.98 17.90 1.23
N HIS A 154 9.88 17.81 0.49
CA HIS A 154 8.69 17.04 0.91
C HIS A 154 8.92 15.52 0.94
N VAL A 155 9.71 14.98 0.00
CA VAL A 155 10.13 13.57 0.04
C VAL A 155 10.98 13.30 1.28
N TYR A 156 11.93 14.19 1.60
CA TYR A 156 12.72 14.09 2.82
C TYR A 156 11.86 14.19 4.09
N GLU A 157 10.93 15.15 4.16
CA GLU A 157 9.96 15.26 5.26
C GLU A 157 9.14 13.97 5.41
N THR A 158 8.76 13.35 4.30
CA THR A 158 8.01 12.08 4.30
C THR A 158 8.78 10.99 5.04
N ILE A 159 10.08 10.86 4.74
CA ILE A 159 11.00 9.89 5.38
C ILE A 159 11.21 10.24 6.86
N VAL A 160 11.48 11.51 7.17
CA VAL A 160 11.73 11.99 8.54
C VAL A 160 10.54 11.72 9.46
N ARG A 161 9.32 12.05 9.02
CA ARG A 161 8.11 11.85 9.83
C ARG A 161 7.79 10.37 10.05
N ARG A 162 7.95 9.52 9.04
CA ARG A 162 7.85 8.06 9.19
C ARG A 162 8.89 7.53 10.19
N PHE A 163 10.11 8.07 10.17
CA PHE A 163 11.16 7.71 11.10
C PHE A 163 10.84 8.13 12.55
N LEU A 164 10.41 9.37 12.77
CA LEU A 164 10.08 9.86 14.12
C LEU A 164 8.87 9.11 14.72
N ALA A 165 7.89 8.75 13.89
CA ALA A 165 6.68 8.05 14.32
C ALA A 165 6.95 6.74 15.08
N ILE A 166 8.05 6.02 14.79
CA ILE A 166 8.34 4.73 15.42
C ILE A 166 8.66 4.85 16.93
N PHE A 167 8.99 6.05 17.40
CA PHE A 167 9.31 6.34 18.79
C PHE A 167 8.08 6.78 19.62
N TYR A 168 6.92 6.91 18.98
CA TYR A 168 5.66 7.31 19.60
C TYR A 168 4.74 6.10 19.86
N PRO A 169 3.82 6.21 20.83
CA PRO A 169 2.88 5.14 21.11
C PRO A 169 1.93 4.88 19.91
N PRO A 170 1.33 3.67 19.85
CA PRO A 170 0.31 3.36 18.86
C PRO A 170 -0.86 4.35 18.92
N ALA A 171 -1.45 4.65 17.77
CA ALA A 171 -2.75 5.30 17.73
C ALA A 171 -3.79 4.33 18.31
N VAL A 172 -4.66 4.83 19.18
CA VAL A 172 -5.74 4.03 19.79
C VAL A 172 -7.05 4.47 19.20
N TYR A 173 -7.73 3.54 18.55
CA TYR A 173 -9.08 3.71 18.04
C TYR A 173 -10.05 2.99 18.96
N GLU A 174 -11.24 3.54 19.14
CA GLU A 174 -12.34 2.87 19.83
C GLU A 174 -13.43 2.55 18.81
N LYS A 175 -13.69 1.26 18.64
CA LYS A 175 -14.76 0.76 17.79
C LYS A 175 -15.98 0.42 18.65
N ILE A 176 -17.11 1.04 18.33
CA ILE A 176 -18.40 0.80 18.97
C ILE A 176 -19.29 0.05 17.97
N ASN A 177 -19.78 -1.12 18.37
CA ASN A 177 -20.82 -1.83 17.62
C ASN A 177 -22.11 -1.79 18.44
N LEU A 178 -23.17 -1.29 17.82
CA LEU A 178 -24.52 -1.28 18.36
C LEU A 178 -25.38 -2.30 17.62
N THR A 179 -26.21 -3.01 18.37
CA THR A 179 -27.30 -3.81 17.84
C THR A 179 -28.61 -3.28 18.41
N VAL A 180 -29.50 -2.84 17.53
CA VAL A 180 -30.82 -2.31 17.88
C VAL A 180 -31.87 -3.30 17.39
N CYS A 181 -32.79 -3.68 18.27
CA CYS A 181 -33.96 -4.47 17.89
C CYS A 181 -35.11 -3.52 17.56
N LEU A 182 -35.70 -3.66 16.38
CA LEU A 182 -36.90 -2.97 15.94
C LEU A 182 -37.87 -4.03 15.44
N THR A 183 -39.04 -4.16 16.06
CA THR A 183 -40.08 -5.15 15.66
C THR A 183 -39.58 -6.60 15.42
N GLY A 184 -38.61 -7.04 16.24
CA GLY A 184 -37.99 -8.37 16.13
C GLY A 184 -36.86 -8.48 15.09
N GLU A 185 -36.62 -7.43 14.29
CA GLU A 185 -35.47 -7.32 13.40
C GLU A 185 -34.28 -6.67 14.10
N TYR A 186 -33.07 -7.07 13.71
CA TYR A 186 -31.84 -6.55 14.29
C TYR A 186 -31.09 -5.66 13.29
N LEU A 187 -30.93 -4.39 13.65
CA LEU A 187 -30.15 -3.40 12.91
C LEU A 187 -28.78 -3.22 13.57
N PHE A 188 -27.75 -3.08 12.74
CA PHE A 188 -26.36 -2.98 13.20
C PHE A 188 -25.78 -1.62 12.81
N ALA A 189 -25.14 -0.95 13.77
CA ALA A 189 -24.33 0.23 13.52
C ALA A 189 -22.92 -0.01 14.07
N SER A 190 -21.90 0.34 13.28
CA SER A 190 -20.50 0.18 13.66
C SER A 190 -19.80 1.49 13.40
N GLU A 191 -19.21 2.05 14.45
CA GLU A 191 -18.48 3.32 14.37
C GLU A 191 -17.08 3.16 14.94
N LYS A 192 -16.10 3.83 14.34
CA LYS A 192 -14.71 3.77 14.79
C LYS A 192 -14.13 5.18 14.77
N TYR A 193 -13.63 5.63 15.92
CA TYR A 193 -13.05 6.95 16.05
C TYR A 193 -11.70 6.91 16.75
N LEU A 194 -10.87 7.91 16.46
CA LEU A 194 -9.57 8.10 17.06
C LEU A 194 -9.72 8.60 18.50
N LYS A 195 -9.24 7.82 19.46
CA LYS A 195 -9.28 8.14 20.89
C LYS A 195 -7.98 8.74 21.39
N GLU A 196 -6.86 8.17 20.96
CA GLU A 196 -5.51 8.67 21.27
C GLU A 196 -4.72 8.72 19.95
N PRO A 197 -4.27 9.90 19.50
CA PRO A 197 -3.59 10.05 18.20
C PRO A 197 -2.25 9.29 18.14
N GLY A 198 -1.51 9.25 19.25
CA GLY A 198 -0.22 8.58 19.32
C GLY A 198 0.75 9.09 18.25
N TYR A 199 1.33 8.18 17.47
CA TYR A 199 2.26 8.52 16.40
C TYR A 199 1.70 9.37 15.26
N LEU A 200 0.37 9.51 15.13
CA LEU A 200 -0.25 10.28 14.05
C LEU A 200 0.16 11.75 14.10
N ASP A 201 0.39 12.31 15.29
CA ASP A 201 0.83 13.70 15.47
C ASP A 201 2.20 13.94 14.80
N ALA A 202 3.12 12.98 14.93
CA ALA A 202 4.43 13.05 14.27
C ALA A 202 4.34 12.90 12.73
N MET A 203 3.21 12.39 12.22
CA MET A 203 2.96 12.13 10.80
C MET A 203 2.11 13.21 10.10
N GLU A 204 1.89 14.37 10.71
CA GLU A 204 1.28 15.53 10.06
C GLU A 204 2.23 16.18 9.04
N TYR A 205 2.01 15.99 7.73
CA TYR A 205 2.88 16.55 6.69
C TYR A 205 2.60 18.01 6.36
N SER A 206 3.65 18.84 6.18
CA SER A 206 3.52 20.26 5.84
C SER A 206 2.82 20.54 4.51
N PHE A 207 2.90 19.59 3.57
CA PHE A 207 2.30 19.68 2.25
C PHE A 207 0.88 19.11 2.17
N ARG A 208 0.36 18.50 3.24
CA ARG A 208 -1.05 18.09 3.31
C ARG A 208 -1.86 19.24 3.90
N LYS A 209 -2.89 19.69 3.17
CA LYS A 209 -3.88 20.61 3.74
C LYS A 209 -4.61 19.90 4.89
N LYS A 210 -4.72 20.55 6.06
CA LYS A 210 -5.69 20.13 7.08
C LYS A 210 -7.07 20.23 6.43
N ARG A 211 -7.82 19.13 6.37
CA ARG A 211 -9.22 19.18 5.96
C ARG A 211 -9.94 20.04 6.99
N GLN A 212 -10.36 21.25 6.60
CA GLN A 212 -11.46 21.89 7.30
C GLN A 212 -12.69 20.99 7.11
N GLN A 213 -13.45 20.76 8.19
CA GLN A 213 -14.76 20.14 8.14
C GLN A 213 -15.65 20.98 7.22
N ASP A 214 -15.68 20.63 5.94
CA ASP A 214 -16.72 21.08 5.03
C ASP A 214 -17.38 19.84 4.43
N ASN A 215 -18.68 19.70 4.74
CA ASN A 215 -19.58 18.76 4.11
C ASN A 215 -19.67 19.09 2.61
N GLY A 216 -18.83 18.45 1.79
CA GLY A 216 -18.98 18.60 0.33
C GLY A 216 -17.78 18.15 -0.50
N GLY A 217 -17.82 16.89 -0.93
CA GLY A 217 -17.37 16.48 -2.27
C GLY A 217 -15.94 16.81 -2.71
N ALA A 218 -14.95 16.06 -2.21
CA ALA A 218 -13.76 15.70 -2.98
C ALA A 218 -13.10 14.44 -2.38
N GLN A 219 -13.42 13.27 -2.93
CA GLN A 219 -12.69 12.03 -2.66
C GLN A 219 -11.29 12.12 -3.30
N GLU A 220 -10.30 12.61 -2.54
CA GLU A 220 -8.92 12.22 -2.81
C GLU A 220 -8.67 10.85 -2.20
N GLU A 221 -8.40 9.88 -3.09
CA GLU A 221 -8.30 8.47 -2.74
C GLU A 221 -6.97 8.14 -2.04
N THR A 222 -6.97 8.27 -0.72
CA THR A 222 -5.94 7.69 0.12
C THR A 222 -6.29 6.23 0.37
N SER A 223 -5.49 5.30 -0.17
CA SER A 223 -5.62 3.85 0.04
C SER A 223 -5.12 3.37 1.42
N GLN A 224 -5.43 4.12 2.46
CA GLN A 224 -5.58 3.61 3.81
C GLN A 224 -6.97 4.06 4.18
N GLU A 225 -7.84 3.13 4.58
CA GLU A 225 -9.16 3.40 5.17
C GLU A 225 -9.17 4.80 5.80
N GLU A 226 -9.65 5.79 5.05
CA GLU A 226 -9.95 7.09 5.61
C GLU A 226 -11.22 6.83 6.40
N GLU A 227 -11.04 6.33 7.61
CA GLU A 227 -12.05 6.33 8.65
C GLU A 227 -12.56 7.76 8.69
N GLN A 228 -13.80 7.96 8.25
CA GLN A 228 -14.45 9.25 8.32
C GLN A 228 -14.41 9.66 9.78
N GLU A 229 -13.61 10.68 10.11
CA GLU A 229 -13.68 11.32 11.42
C GLU A 229 -15.05 11.98 11.52
N ILE A 230 -16.00 11.27 12.12
CA ILE A 230 -17.26 11.87 12.54
C ILE A 230 -16.93 12.83 13.70
N GLY A 231 -17.58 14.00 13.71
CA GLY A 231 -17.43 14.98 14.78
C GLY A 231 -17.61 14.34 16.17
N THR A 232 -16.79 14.79 17.12
CA THR A 232 -16.69 14.30 18.51
C THR A 232 -18.04 14.10 19.20
N ASP A 233 -19.04 14.92 18.85
CA ASP A 233 -20.39 14.86 19.40
C ASP A 233 -21.09 13.51 19.16
N THR A 234 -20.89 12.91 17.99
CA THR A 234 -21.54 11.63 17.63
C THR A 234 -20.85 10.46 18.36
N ALA A 235 -19.53 10.53 18.50
CA ALA A 235 -18.76 9.56 19.28
C ALA A 235 -19.14 9.62 20.77
N ASP A 236 -19.32 10.81 21.33
CA ASP A 236 -19.72 11.02 22.73
C ASP A 236 -21.15 10.54 23.01
N ILE A 237 -22.07 10.70 22.05
CA ILE A 237 -23.43 10.15 22.16
C ILE A 237 -23.36 8.61 22.15
N LEU A 238 -22.66 8.03 21.17
CA LEU A 238 -22.48 6.57 21.07
C LEU A 238 -21.72 6.00 22.27
N ALA A 239 -20.84 6.78 22.91
CA ALA A 239 -20.14 6.42 24.14
C ALA A 239 -21.07 6.25 25.35
N LYS A 240 -22.20 6.97 25.38
CA LYS A 240 -23.14 6.97 26.50
C LYS A 240 -24.25 5.92 26.37
N CYS A 241 -24.50 5.41 25.17
CA CYS A 241 -25.51 4.36 24.92
C CYS A 241 -25.25 3.08 25.72
N LYS A 242 -26.32 2.50 26.24
CA LYS A 242 -26.37 1.25 27.02
C LYS A 242 -27.43 0.32 26.46
N LYS A 243 -27.29 -0.97 26.79
CA LYS A 243 -28.33 -1.97 26.55
C LYS A 243 -29.60 -1.55 27.28
N GLY A 244 -30.73 -1.58 26.59
CA GLY A 244 -32.04 -1.17 27.11
C GLY A 244 -32.43 0.25 26.76
N ASP A 245 -31.50 1.08 26.26
CA ASP A 245 -31.85 2.44 25.85
C ASP A 245 -32.82 2.41 24.65
N PRO A 246 -33.85 3.27 24.65
CA PRO A 246 -34.74 3.44 23.50
C PRO A 246 -34.04 4.20 22.37
N VAL A 247 -34.35 3.83 21.14
CA VAL A 247 -33.83 4.45 19.91
C VAL A 247 -35.00 4.86 19.03
N LEU A 248 -35.09 6.16 18.73
CA LEU A 248 -36.09 6.68 17.81
C LEU A 248 -35.49 6.81 16.41
N PHE A 249 -36.03 6.08 15.45
CA PHE A 249 -35.67 6.14 14.04
C PHE A 249 -36.43 7.27 13.35
N GLY A 250 -35.73 8.35 12.98
CA GLY A 250 -36.34 9.47 12.26
C GLY A 250 -36.87 9.07 10.88
N HIS A 251 -36.07 8.31 10.14
CA HIS A 251 -36.38 7.83 8.80
C HIS A 251 -35.69 6.49 8.55
N LEU A 252 -36.43 5.55 7.96
CA LEU A 252 -35.93 4.26 7.53
C LEU A 252 -36.19 4.16 6.03
N ALA A 253 -35.17 3.79 5.26
CA ALA A 253 -35.28 3.62 3.82
C ALA A 253 -34.43 2.46 3.34
N ILE A 254 -34.93 1.82 2.29
CA ILE A 254 -34.19 0.79 1.57
C ILE A 254 -33.13 1.47 0.72
N ARG A 255 -31.87 1.09 0.94
CA ARG A 255 -30.75 1.50 0.10
C ARG A 255 -30.50 0.45 -0.97
N GLU A 256 -30.61 0.87 -2.22
CA GLU A 256 -30.10 0.08 -3.34
C GLU A 256 -28.59 0.30 -3.44
N GLY A 257 -27.84 -0.78 -3.63
CA GLY A 257 -26.39 -0.75 -3.74
C GLY A 257 -25.94 -1.47 -5.00
N GLU A 258 -24.88 -0.96 -5.63
CA GLU A 258 -24.21 -1.59 -6.76
C GLU A 258 -22.77 -1.94 -6.39
N THR A 259 -22.28 -3.06 -6.92
CA THR A 259 -20.86 -3.40 -6.78
C THR A 259 -20.01 -2.45 -7.60
N SER A 260 -18.96 -1.90 -7.00
CA SER A 260 -17.97 -1.11 -7.73
C SER A 260 -16.84 -2.01 -8.27
N PRO A 261 -16.35 -1.79 -9.49
CA PRO A 261 -15.20 -2.54 -10.01
C PRO A 261 -13.93 -2.23 -9.21
N PRO A 262 -12.93 -3.14 -9.20
CA PRO A 262 -11.65 -2.89 -8.56
C PRO A 262 -10.97 -1.63 -9.07
N LYS A 263 -10.29 -0.92 -8.16
CA LYS A 263 -9.51 0.27 -8.53
C LYS A 263 -8.35 -0.12 -9.45
N ARG A 264 -8.05 0.74 -10.41
CA ARG A 264 -6.88 0.57 -11.28
C ARG A 264 -5.58 0.75 -10.49
N TYR A 265 -4.54 0.04 -10.90
CA TYR A 265 -3.20 0.32 -10.43
C TYR A 265 -2.74 1.73 -10.88
N ASN A 266 -1.98 2.38 -10.01
CA ASN A 266 -1.11 3.50 -10.38
C ASN A 266 0.35 3.03 -10.37
N SER A 267 1.27 3.86 -10.84
CA SER A 267 2.69 3.51 -10.93
C SER A 267 3.28 3.06 -9.58
N GLY A 268 2.90 3.71 -8.48
CA GLY A 268 3.30 3.36 -7.12
C GLY A 268 2.70 2.05 -6.61
N SER A 269 1.38 1.86 -6.76
CA SER A 269 0.74 0.62 -6.33
C SER A 269 1.14 -0.59 -7.18
N MET A 270 1.56 -0.37 -8.43
CA MET A 270 2.16 -1.41 -9.27
C MET A 270 3.53 -1.86 -8.72
N ILE A 271 4.38 -0.95 -8.24
CA ILE A 271 5.65 -1.33 -7.61
C ILE A 271 5.40 -2.17 -6.36
N LEU A 272 4.43 -1.79 -5.52
CA LEU A 272 4.04 -2.61 -4.37
C LEU A 272 3.49 -3.96 -4.79
N ALA A 273 2.70 -4.03 -5.87
CA ALA A 273 2.21 -5.30 -6.39
C ALA A 273 3.35 -6.20 -6.87
N MET A 274 4.39 -5.63 -7.51
CA MET A 274 5.59 -6.36 -7.91
C MET A 274 6.36 -6.90 -6.70
N GLU A 275 6.58 -6.09 -5.66
CA GLU A 275 7.26 -6.52 -4.42
C GLU A 275 6.47 -7.60 -3.66
N ASN A 276 5.14 -7.51 -3.67
CA ASN A 276 4.25 -8.43 -2.98
C ASN A 276 3.72 -9.57 -3.87
N ALA A 277 4.33 -9.79 -5.05
CA ALA A 277 3.85 -10.78 -6.01
C ALA A 277 3.82 -12.21 -5.45
N GLY A 278 4.60 -12.52 -4.40
CA GLY A 278 4.52 -13.79 -3.68
C GLY A 278 3.14 -14.07 -3.04
N GLN A 279 2.31 -13.05 -2.78
CA GLN A 279 0.94 -13.25 -2.31
C GLN A 279 0.05 -13.99 -3.33
N LEU A 280 0.46 -14.00 -4.60
CA LEU A 280 -0.24 -14.70 -5.68
C LEU A 280 0.21 -16.16 -5.83
N ILE A 281 1.25 -16.59 -5.09
CA ILE A 281 1.77 -17.96 -5.10
C ILE A 281 1.11 -18.73 -3.98
N GLU A 282 0.45 -19.85 -4.24
CA GLU A 282 -0.18 -20.68 -3.20
C GLU A 282 0.84 -21.53 -2.42
N ASP A 283 1.84 -22.07 -3.13
CA ASP A 283 2.92 -22.89 -2.55
C ASP A 283 3.80 -22.07 -1.59
N GLU A 284 3.80 -22.43 -0.30
CA GLU A 284 4.51 -21.67 0.73
C GLU A 284 6.04 -21.75 0.57
N GLU A 285 6.56 -22.86 0.04
CA GLU A 285 8.00 -23.03 -0.17
C GLU A 285 8.49 -22.09 -1.27
N LEU A 286 7.80 -22.04 -2.41
CA LEU A 286 8.08 -21.10 -3.50
C LEU A 286 7.81 -19.65 -3.08
N ARG A 287 6.71 -19.39 -2.38
CA ARG A 287 6.38 -18.06 -1.84
C ARG A 287 7.50 -17.54 -0.96
N SER A 288 8.10 -18.39 -0.13
CA SER A 288 9.18 -18.00 0.77
C SER A 288 10.43 -17.50 0.03
N GLN A 289 10.72 -18.01 -1.17
CA GLN A 289 11.90 -17.66 -1.97
C GLN A 289 11.85 -16.22 -2.50
N ILE A 290 10.65 -15.70 -2.76
CA ILE A 290 10.46 -14.32 -3.23
C ILE A 290 9.79 -13.43 -2.18
N LYS A 291 9.81 -13.85 -0.91
CA LYS A 291 9.16 -13.11 0.18
C LYS A 291 9.91 -11.81 0.44
N GLY A 292 9.27 -10.68 0.18
CA GLY A 292 9.85 -9.34 0.37
C GLY A 292 10.66 -8.84 -0.83
N SER A 293 11.11 -9.71 -1.73
CA SER A 293 11.74 -9.33 -3.00
C SER A 293 10.75 -9.34 -4.18
N GLY A 294 9.73 -10.20 -4.17
CA GLY A 294 8.71 -10.27 -5.21
C GLY A 294 9.30 -10.51 -6.61
N ILE A 295 8.74 -9.86 -7.63
CA ILE A 295 9.29 -9.88 -9.00
C ILE A 295 10.17 -8.66 -9.22
N GLY A 296 11.44 -8.92 -9.50
CA GLY A 296 12.47 -7.89 -9.66
C GLY A 296 12.89 -7.29 -8.32
N THR A 297 14.05 -6.66 -8.29
CA THR A 297 14.62 -6.06 -7.07
C THR A 297 14.16 -4.62 -6.88
N SER A 298 14.29 -4.08 -5.67
CA SER A 298 14.06 -2.64 -5.38
C SER A 298 14.72 -1.72 -6.42
N ALA A 299 15.91 -2.07 -6.91
CA ALA A 299 16.65 -1.30 -7.91
C ALA A 299 16.08 -1.38 -9.35
N THR A 300 15.31 -2.40 -9.70
CA THR A 300 14.93 -2.68 -11.12
C THR A 300 13.45 -2.50 -11.43
N ARG A 301 12.55 -2.60 -10.43
CA ARG A 301 11.09 -2.51 -10.65
C ARG A 301 10.66 -1.21 -11.36
N ALA A 302 11.21 -0.07 -10.95
CA ALA A 302 10.90 1.23 -11.57
C ALA A 302 11.31 1.27 -13.05
N GLU A 303 12.49 0.75 -13.38
CA GLU A 303 13.00 0.69 -14.75
C GLU A 303 12.19 -0.30 -15.63
N ILE A 304 11.76 -1.43 -15.07
CA ILE A 304 10.86 -2.37 -15.75
C ILE A 304 9.55 -1.67 -16.12
N LEU A 305 8.90 -0.99 -15.17
CA LEU A 305 7.67 -0.26 -15.43
C LEU A 305 7.86 0.82 -16.51
N LYS A 306 8.97 1.57 -16.43
CA LYS A 306 9.35 2.57 -17.44
C LYS A 306 9.52 1.96 -18.83
N LYS A 307 10.17 0.80 -18.94
CA LYS A 307 10.32 0.05 -20.20
C LYS A 307 8.96 -0.40 -20.76
N LEU A 308 8.05 -0.90 -19.93
CA LEU A 308 6.70 -1.29 -20.37
C LEU A 308 5.91 -0.10 -20.94
N VAL A 309 6.07 1.08 -20.35
CA VAL A 309 5.47 2.33 -20.87
C VAL A 309 6.15 2.77 -22.17
N ASN A 310 7.49 2.78 -22.23
CA ASN A 310 8.26 3.18 -23.42
C ASN A 310 7.98 2.27 -24.63
N ASN A 311 7.83 0.96 -24.40
CA ASN A 311 7.47 -0.02 -25.43
C ASN A 311 6.00 0.07 -25.86
N LYS A 312 5.23 0.96 -25.23
CA LYS A 312 3.79 1.18 -25.44
C LYS A 312 2.95 -0.06 -25.11
N TYR A 313 3.37 -0.87 -24.13
CA TYR A 313 2.55 -1.96 -23.61
C TYR A 313 1.59 -1.43 -22.55
N LEU A 314 2.07 -0.48 -21.75
CA LEU A 314 1.28 0.29 -20.80
C LEU A 314 1.22 1.76 -21.20
N ALA A 315 0.10 2.41 -20.90
CA ALA A 315 -0.04 3.85 -20.91
C ALA A 315 -0.10 4.36 -19.46
N LEU A 316 0.71 5.37 -19.17
CA LEU A 316 0.77 6.04 -17.87
C LEU A 316 0.14 7.43 -17.97
N ASN A 317 -0.90 7.70 -17.17
CA ASN A 317 -1.41 9.05 -16.99
C ASN A 317 -0.48 9.81 -16.03
N LYS A 318 0.31 10.76 -16.54
CA LYS A 318 1.29 11.50 -15.72
C LYS A 318 0.68 12.32 -14.59
N LYS A 319 -0.59 12.74 -14.68
CA LYS A 319 -1.25 13.54 -13.64
C LYS A 319 -1.76 12.68 -12.50
N THR A 320 -2.36 11.53 -12.83
CA THR A 320 -2.97 10.65 -11.83
C THR A 320 -2.08 9.47 -11.44
N GLN A 321 -0.97 9.27 -12.15
CA GLN A 321 -0.11 8.08 -12.13
C GLN A 321 -0.82 6.76 -12.48
N VAL A 322 -2.09 6.80 -12.89
CA VAL A 322 -2.86 5.59 -13.27
C VAL A 322 -2.23 4.94 -14.49
N ILE A 323 -2.05 3.61 -14.42
CA ILE A 323 -1.56 2.79 -15.52
C ILE A 323 -2.71 2.01 -16.15
N THR A 324 -2.66 1.89 -17.47
CA THR A 324 -3.64 1.11 -18.25
C THR A 324 -2.92 0.34 -19.35
N PRO A 325 -3.35 -0.89 -19.67
CA PRO A 325 -2.83 -1.58 -20.85
C PRO A 325 -3.21 -0.82 -22.12
N THR A 326 -2.31 -0.81 -23.09
CA THR A 326 -2.65 -0.38 -24.46
C THR A 326 -3.16 -1.59 -25.25
N LEU A 327 -3.77 -1.36 -26.42
CA LEU A 327 -4.13 -2.46 -27.32
C LEU A 327 -2.92 -3.35 -27.66
N ARG A 328 -1.72 -2.77 -27.81
CA ARG A 328 -0.49 -3.54 -28.03
C ARG A 328 -0.12 -4.36 -26.80
N GLY A 329 -0.30 -3.81 -25.60
CA GLY A 329 -0.07 -4.54 -24.35
C GLY A 329 -1.00 -5.73 -24.19
N GLU A 330 -2.30 -5.56 -24.46
CA GLU A 330 -3.29 -6.65 -24.46
C GLU A 330 -2.88 -7.76 -25.43
N MET A 331 -2.49 -7.40 -26.66
CA MET A 331 -2.02 -8.39 -27.64
C MET A 331 -0.77 -9.15 -27.18
N ILE A 332 0.19 -8.47 -26.55
CA ILE A 332 1.39 -9.13 -26.02
C ILE A 332 1.01 -10.09 -24.90
N TYR A 333 0.13 -9.68 -23.98
CA TYR A 333 -0.39 -10.56 -22.93
C TYR A 333 -1.06 -11.80 -23.53
N ASP A 334 -1.96 -11.61 -24.52
CA ASP A 334 -2.67 -12.71 -25.18
C ASP A 334 -1.75 -13.68 -25.90
N ILE A 335 -0.72 -13.17 -26.59
CA ILE A 335 0.30 -14.00 -27.22
C ILE A 335 1.00 -14.86 -26.16
N VAL A 336 1.41 -14.28 -25.04
CA VAL A 336 2.09 -15.02 -23.98
C VAL A 336 1.15 -16.03 -23.31
N ASP A 337 -0.09 -15.65 -22.99
CA ASP A 337 -1.09 -16.55 -22.39
C ASP A 337 -1.39 -17.76 -23.29
N GLN A 338 -1.47 -17.54 -24.60
CA GLN A 338 -1.74 -18.61 -25.58
C GLN A 338 -0.50 -19.43 -25.97
N SER A 339 0.71 -18.98 -25.63
CA SER A 339 1.95 -19.64 -26.05
C SER A 339 2.76 -20.21 -24.88
N ILE A 340 3.11 -19.36 -23.92
CA ILE A 340 3.96 -19.68 -22.77
C ILE A 340 3.35 -19.06 -21.51
N LYS A 341 2.14 -19.53 -21.14
CA LYS A 341 1.38 -19.02 -19.99
C LYS A 341 2.18 -18.91 -18.68
N SER A 342 3.14 -19.82 -18.46
CA SER A 342 4.01 -19.79 -17.28
C SER A 342 4.82 -18.50 -17.12
N LEU A 343 5.09 -17.75 -18.20
CA LEU A 343 5.77 -16.45 -18.11
C LEU A 343 4.92 -15.35 -17.45
N LEU A 344 3.61 -15.58 -17.30
CA LEU A 344 2.68 -14.65 -16.65
C LEU A 344 2.45 -14.99 -15.17
N ASN A 345 3.10 -16.04 -14.66
CA ASN A 345 2.90 -16.51 -13.29
C ASN A 345 4.17 -16.26 -12.44
N PRO A 346 4.06 -15.55 -11.28
CA PRO A 346 5.19 -15.33 -10.36
C PRO A 346 5.86 -16.61 -9.87
N GLU A 347 5.15 -17.75 -9.86
CA GLU A 347 5.70 -19.06 -9.49
C GLU A 347 6.92 -19.43 -10.32
N LEU A 348 6.95 -19.07 -11.60
CA LEU A 348 8.10 -19.35 -12.46
C LEU A 348 9.33 -18.57 -11.98
N THR A 349 9.16 -17.29 -11.65
CA THR A 349 10.24 -16.47 -11.07
C THR A 349 10.71 -17.08 -9.75
N ALA A 350 9.79 -17.44 -8.86
CA ALA A 350 10.14 -18.07 -7.59
C ALA A 350 10.90 -19.39 -7.76
N SER A 351 10.53 -20.19 -8.75
CA SER A 351 11.24 -21.43 -9.08
C SER A 351 12.66 -21.18 -9.57
N TRP A 352 12.90 -20.12 -10.34
CA TRP A 352 14.25 -19.77 -10.79
C TRP A 352 15.12 -19.23 -9.66
N GLU A 353 14.55 -18.39 -8.80
CA GLU A 353 15.22 -17.88 -7.58
C GLU A 353 15.60 -19.05 -6.65
N LYS A 354 14.69 -20.01 -6.44
CA LYS A 354 14.98 -21.24 -5.67
C LYS A 354 16.18 -21.99 -6.22
N GLY A 355 16.27 -22.13 -7.54
CA GLY A 355 17.42 -22.78 -8.18
C GLY A 355 18.72 -22.00 -8.00
N LEU A 356 18.70 -20.67 -8.03
CA LEU A 356 19.87 -19.84 -7.75
C LEU A 356 20.31 -19.95 -6.28
N THR A 357 19.36 -20.02 -5.34
CA THR A 357 19.65 -20.30 -3.93
C THR A 357 20.38 -21.63 -3.78
N TYR A 358 19.93 -22.68 -4.46
CA TYR A 358 20.58 -23.99 -4.44
C TYR A 358 22.01 -23.95 -4.99
N VAL A 359 22.27 -23.16 -6.03
CA VAL A 359 23.63 -22.93 -6.53
C VAL A 359 24.48 -22.21 -5.48
N ALA A 360 23.94 -21.17 -4.84
CA ALA A 360 24.66 -20.40 -3.81
C ALA A 360 25.00 -21.23 -2.56
N GLU A 361 24.11 -22.15 -2.18
CA GLU A 361 24.31 -23.09 -1.06
C GLU A 361 25.19 -24.30 -1.44
N GLY A 362 25.52 -24.48 -2.71
CA GLY A 362 26.30 -25.60 -3.22
C GLY A 362 25.53 -26.94 -3.24
N THR A 363 24.20 -26.91 -3.17
CA THR A 363 23.35 -28.11 -3.23
C THR A 363 23.14 -28.61 -4.66
N ILE A 364 23.24 -27.71 -5.66
CA ILE A 364 23.35 -28.05 -7.07
C ILE A 364 24.52 -27.30 -7.70
N THR A 365 25.04 -27.80 -8.82
CA THR A 365 26.07 -27.10 -9.59
C THR A 365 25.46 -26.04 -10.51
N SER A 366 26.28 -25.05 -10.89
CA SER A 366 25.90 -24.07 -11.91
C SER A 366 25.54 -24.75 -13.25
N ASP A 367 26.26 -25.82 -13.61
CA ASP A 367 26.02 -26.55 -14.86
C ASP A 367 24.66 -27.24 -14.87
N GLU A 368 24.27 -27.87 -13.75
CA GLU A 368 22.94 -28.49 -13.60
C GLU A 368 21.82 -27.45 -13.69
N TYR A 369 22.01 -26.26 -13.11
CA TYR A 369 21.05 -25.16 -13.23
C TYR A 369 20.92 -24.69 -14.69
N MET A 370 22.05 -24.46 -15.35
CA MET A 370 22.09 -23.99 -16.74
C MET A 370 21.47 -24.99 -17.71
N GLN A 371 21.75 -26.29 -17.55
CA GLN A 371 21.10 -27.33 -18.36
C GLN A 371 19.57 -27.27 -18.24
N LYS A 372 19.03 -27.13 -17.02
CA LYS A 372 17.58 -27.00 -16.81
C LYS A 372 17.00 -25.75 -17.47
N LEU A 373 17.73 -24.63 -17.40
CA LEU A 373 17.33 -23.36 -18.03
C LEU A 373 17.34 -23.44 -19.54
N GLU A 374 18.40 -23.95 -20.15
CA GLU A 374 18.52 -24.13 -21.60
C GLU A 374 17.44 -25.06 -22.14
N ASP A 375 17.20 -26.18 -21.45
CA ASP A 375 16.13 -27.12 -21.76
C ASP A 375 14.75 -26.47 -21.69
N PHE A 376 14.50 -25.65 -20.66
CA PHE A 376 13.26 -24.89 -20.56
C PHE A 376 13.10 -23.96 -21.77
N ILE A 377 14.13 -23.17 -22.10
CA ILE A 377 14.11 -22.22 -23.23
C ILE A 377 13.86 -22.97 -24.55
N ARG A 378 14.58 -24.06 -24.81
CA ARG A 378 14.43 -24.87 -26.03
C ARG A 378 13.00 -25.39 -26.15
N ARG A 379 12.49 -26.09 -25.13
CA ARG A 379 11.13 -26.66 -25.16
C ARG A 379 10.04 -25.60 -25.35
N ARG A 380 10.17 -24.44 -24.70
CA ARG A 380 9.21 -23.35 -24.88
C ARG A 380 9.28 -22.78 -26.29
N THR A 381 10.48 -22.58 -26.83
CA THR A 381 10.69 -22.07 -28.19
C THR A 381 10.11 -23.01 -29.24
N ASP A 382 10.40 -24.31 -29.17
CA ASP A 382 9.88 -25.32 -30.09
C ASP A 382 8.35 -25.41 -30.05
N ARG A 383 7.77 -25.29 -28.84
CA ARG A 383 6.32 -25.17 -28.69
C ARG A 383 5.80 -23.94 -29.42
N VAL A 384 6.38 -22.75 -29.25
CA VAL A 384 5.91 -21.55 -29.95
C VAL A 384 5.99 -21.69 -31.48
N LEU A 385 7.08 -22.27 -32.00
CA LEU A 385 7.26 -22.48 -33.45
C LEU A 385 6.22 -23.44 -34.06
N SER A 386 5.78 -24.42 -33.27
CA SER A 386 4.76 -25.39 -33.69
C SER A 386 3.31 -24.92 -33.49
N LEU A 387 3.08 -23.81 -32.79
CA LEU A 387 1.73 -23.29 -32.56
C LEU A 387 1.07 -22.83 -33.88
N ARG A 388 -0.24 -23.07 -33.94
CA ARG A 388 -1.15 -22.64 -35.01
C ARG A 388 -2.39 -21.99 -34.38
N ASN A 389 -2.17 -20.87 -33.69
CA ASN A 389 -3.18 -20.18 -32.87
C ASN A 389 -3.61 -18.81 -33.45
N GLN A 390 -3.36 -18.56 -34.74
CA GLN A 390 -3.64 -17.26 -35.37
C GLN A 390 -5.12 -16.87 -35.27
N TYR A 391 -6.03 -17.83 -35.45
CA TYR A 391 -7.47 -17.59 -35.35
C TYR A 391 -7.89 -17.22 -33.92
N ALA A 392 -7.41 -17.94 -32.92
CA ALA A 392 -7.69 -17.63 -31.51
C ALA A 392 -7.18 -16.23 -31.12
N LEU A 393 -5.99 -15.84 -31.59
CA LEU A 393 -5.45 -14.50 -31.36
C LEU A 393 -6.26 -13.42 -32.09
N ALA A 394 -6.74 -13.69 -33.31
CA ALA A 394 -7.59 -12.77 -34.06
C ALA A 394 -8.93 -12.52 -33.35
N ASP A 395 -9.53 -13.56 -32.76
CA ASP A 395 -10.79 -13.43 -32.03
C ASP A 395 -10.62 -12.64 -30.73
N ARG A 396 -9.53 -12.87 -29.98
CA ARG A 396 -9.19 -12.05 -28.81
C ARG A 396 -8.95 -10.59 -29.18
N TYR A 397 -8.21 -10.33 -30.26
CA TYR A 397 -8.02 -8.98 -30.77
C TYR A 397 -9.36 -8.29 -31.08
N ARG A 398 -10.25 -8.95 -31.83
CA ARG A 398 -11.57 -8.40 -32.16
C ARG A 398 -12.43 -8.12 -30.92
N ALA A 399 -12.28 -8.92 -29.87
CA ALA A 399 -12.99 -8.71 -28.61
C ALA A 399 -12.51 -7.47 -27.87
N VAL A 400 -11.20 -7.17 -27.89
CA VAL A 400 -10.62 -6.04 -27.14
C VAL A 400 -10.55 -4.73 -27.94
N GLU A 401 -10.36 -4.79 -29.27
CA GLU A 401 -10.18 -3.63 -30.14
C GLU A 401 -11.26 -2.53 -29.96
N PRO A 402 -12.57 -2.85 -29.81
CA PRO A 402 -13.61 -1.84 -29.66
C PRO A 402 -13.40 -0.91 -28.45
N TYR A 403 -12.77 -1.39 -27.37
CA TYR A 403 -12.50 -0.59 -26.16
C TYR A 403 -11.37 0.43 -26.35
N TYR A 404 -10.56 0.29 -27.42
CA TYR A 404 -9.43 1.16 -27.73
C TYR A 404 -9.68 2.12 -28.89
N ARG A 405 -10.77 1.93 -29.65
CA ARG A 405 -11.16 2.87 -30.70
C ARG A 405 -11.56 4.19 -30.05
N LYS A 406 -10.79 5.25 -30.33
CA LYS A 406 -11.20 6.61 -29.96
C LYS A 406 -12.56 6.86 -30.58
N LYS A 407 -13.59 7.15 -29.75
CA LYS A 407 -14.81 7.80 -30.25
C LYS A 407 -14.35 9.04 -31.00
N LYS A 408 -14.52 9.06 -32.34
CA LYS A 408 -14.45 10.31 -33.09
C LYS A 408 -15.49 11.22 -32.44
N LYS A 409 -15.03 12.26 -31.74
CA LYS A 409 -15.90 13.35 -31.32
C LYS A 409 -16.31 14.14 -32.54
#